data_AF-A0A6I1QN09-F1
#
_entry.id   AF-A0A6I1QN09-F1
#
_cell.length_a   1.000
_cell.length_b   1.000
_cell.length_c   1.000
_cell.angle_alpha   90.00
_cell.angle_beta   90.00
_cell.angle_gamma   90.00
#
_symmetry.space_group_name_H-M   'P 1'
#
loop_
_entity.id
_entity.type
_entity.pdbx_description
1 polymer ?
#
loop_
_entity_poly.entity_id
_entity_poly.type
_entity_poly.pdbx_seq_one_letter_code
_entity_poly.pdbx_strand_id
1 'polypeptide(L)' 'MQNVRVLPHPHPTDGYIQLLVDMDEARSLFDRIAFIQEVSDLLAVEVHAFDGGGLDPRFRRTMESEAIAL' A
#
# COMPACT_ATOMS: atom_id res chain seq x y z
N MET A 1 -3.39 -1.99 15.28
CA MET A 1 -3.49 -3.04 14.23
C MET A 1 -3.40 -2.33 12.90
N GLN A 2 -2.45 -2.68 12.02
CA GLN A 2 -2.30 -2.05 10.71
C GLN A 2 -3.28 -2.70 9.72
N ASN A 3 -4.14 -1.90 9.09
CA ASN A 3 -5.01 -2.36 8.01
C ASN A 3 -4.22 -2.25 6.71
N VAL A 4 -3.88 -3.39 6.11
CA VAL A 4 -3.18 -3.48 4.82
C VAL A 4 -4.16 -4.02 3.80
N ARG A 5 -4.23 -3.36 2.63
CA ARG A 5 -5.04 -3.84 1.52
C ARG A 5 -4.22 -3.82 0.22
N VAL A 6 -4.47 -4.79 -0.66
CA VAL A 6 -3.86 -4.86 -1.99
C VAL A 6 -4.76 -4.17 -3.00
N LEU A 7 -4.19 -3.31 -3.82
CA LEU A 7 -4.90 -2.66 -4.92
C LEU A 7 -4.74 -3.47 -6.21
N PRO A 8 -5.80 -3.65 -7.00
CA PRO A 8 -5.70 -4.32 -8.28
C PRO A 8 -4.85 -3.49 -9.23
N HIS A 9 -3.94 -4.16 -9.94
CA HIS A 9 -3.03 -3.50 -10.85
C HIS A 9 -3.79 -3.06 -12.11
N PRO A 10 -3.67 -1.79 -12.56
CA PRO A 10 -4.29 -1.35 -13.81
C PRO A 10 -3.66 -1.97 -15.08
N HIS A 11 -2.49 -2.60 -14.97
CA HIS A 11 -1.79 -3.24 -16.09
C HIS A 11 -1.03 -4.50 -15.61
N PRO A 12 -1.35 -5.70 -16.11
CA PRO A 12 -0.77 -6.96 -15.60
C PRO A 12 0.72 -7.19 -15.94
N THR A 13 1.39 -6.24 -16.59
CA THR A 13 2.73 -6.42 -17.19
C THR A 13 3.88 -5.82 -16.40
N ASP A 14 3.63 -4.94 -15.41
CA ASP A 14 4.73 -4.17 -14.79
C ASP A 14 5.32 -4.83 -13.54
N GLY A 15 4.83 -5.99 -13.12
CA GLY A 15 5.51 -6.82 -12.12
C GLY A 15 5.71 -6.15 -10.76
N TYR A 16 4.77 -5.31 -10.32
CA TYR A 16 4.79 -4.70 -8.99
C TYR A 16 3.43 -4.84 -8.28
N ILE A 17 3.45 -4.74 -6.94
CA ILE A 17 2.26 -4.79 -6.08
C ILE A 17 1.99 -3.42 -5.48
N GLN A 18 0.74 -2.98 -5.52
CA GLN A 18 0.30 -1.76 -4.87
C GLN A 18 -0.41 -2.09 -3.56
N LEU A 19 -0.01 -1.42 -2.49
CA LEU A 19 -0.61 -1.55 -1.16
C LEU A 19 -1.25 -0.22 -0.74
N LEU A 20 -2.48 -0.29 -0.25
CA LEU A 20 -3.08 0.77 0.53
C LEU A 20 -2.90 0.42 2.01
N VAL A 21 -2.19 1.27 2.74
CA VAL A 21 -1.86 1.06 4.16
C VAL A 21 -2.41 2.22 4.97
N ASP A 22 -3.23 1.92 5.99
CA ASP A 22 -3.53 2.88 7.03
C ASP A 22 -2.42 2.77 8.10
N MET A 23 -1.43 3.66 8.02
CA MET A 23 -0.42 3.76 9.05
C MET A 23 -0.93 4.63 10.20
N ASP A 24 -0.67 4.20 11.43
CA ASP A 24 -0.92 5.02 12.61
C ASP A 24 -0.05 6.29 12.54
N GLU A 25 -0.61 7.46 12.87
CA GLU A 25 0.08 8.77 12.76
C GLU A 25 1.39 8.82 13.57
N ALA A 26 1.53 7.93 14.56
CA ALA A 26 2.74 7.78 15.37
C ALA A 26 3.91 7.07 14.65
N ARG A 27 3.70 6.48 13.47
CA ARG A 27 4.75 5.77 12.71
C ARG A 27 5.61 6.76 11.93
N SER A 28 6.92 6.59 12.01
CA SER A 28 7.85 7.44 11.28
C SER A 28 7.89 7.10 9.78
N LEU A 29 8.39 8.03 8.96
CA LEU A 29 8.69 7.77 7.55
C LEU A 29 9.68 6.60 7.38
N PHE A 30 10.61 6.43 8.32
CA PHE A 30 11.57 5.32 8.30
C PHE A 30 10.90 3.96 8.49
N ASP A 31 9.91 3.87 9.40
CA ASP A 31 9.14 2.64 9.60
C ASP A 31 8.38 2.26 8.32
N ARG A 32 7.89 3.27 7.59
CA ARG A 32 7.22 3.06 6.30
C ARG A 32 8.16 2.47 5.26
N ILE A 33 9.35 3.04 5.13
CA ILE A 33 10.35 2.59 4.15
C ILE A 33 10.79 1.16 4.49
N ALA A 34 11.07 0.88 5.77
CA ALA A 34 11.44 -0.45 6.24
C ALA A 34 10.35 -1.48 5.93
N PHE A 35 9.08 -1.16 6.22
CA PHE A 35 7.95 -2.03 5.87
C PHE A 35 7.87 -2.32 4.37
N ILE A 36 8.00 -1.30 3.51
CA ILE A 36 7.95 -1.49 2.06
C ILE A 36 9.10 -2.39 1.58
N GLN A 37 10.31 -2.18 2.11
CA GLN A 37 11.47 -3.01 1.79
C GLN A 37 11.28 -4.46 2.24
N GLU A 38 10.85 -4.70 3.47
CA GLU A 38 10.60 -6.03 4.00
C GLU A 38 9.55 -6.79 3.16
N VAL A 39 8.47 -6.14 2.76
CA VAL A 39 7.43 -6.77 1.94
C VAL A 39 7.92 -7.00 0.50
N SER A 40 8.69 -6.08 -0.06
CA SER A 40 9.29 -6.25 -1.40
C SER A 40 10.25 -7.44 -1.43
N ASP A 41 11.10 -7.56 -0.41
CA ASP A 41 12.04 -8.67 -0.27
C ASP A 41 11.32 -10.01 -0.07
N LEU A 42 10.26 -10.02 0.76
CA LEU A 42 9.47 -11.21 1.03
C LEU A 42 8.76 -11.74 -0.23
N LEU A 43 8.21 -10.83 -1.04
CA LEU A 43 7.43 -11.18 -2.23
C LEU A 43 8.30 -11.26 -3.49
N ALA A 44 9.58 -10.93 -3.40
CA ALA A 44 10.53 -10.84 -4.52
C ALA A 44 9.98 -10.01 -5.69
N VAL A 45 9.25 -8.94 -5.36
CA VAL A 45 8.52 -8.07 -6.29
C VAL A 45 8.58 -6.63 -5.80
N GLU A 46 8.56 -5.67 -6.71
CA GLU A 46 8.53 -4.26 -6.31
C GLU A 46 7.18 -3.94 -5.64
N VAL A 47 7.22 -3.24 -4.50
CA VAL A 47 6.02 -2.88 -3.73
C VAL A 47 5.90 -1.36 -3.62
N HIS A 48 4.73 -0.84 -3.97
CA HIS A 48 4.37 0.57 -3.86
C HIS A 48 3.30 0.73 -2.79
N ALA A 49 3.60 1.40 -1.68
CA ALA A 49 2.62 1.60 -0.62
C ALA A 49 2.13 3.05 -0.54
N PHE A 50 0.81 3.24 -0.56
CA PHE A 50 0.13 4.51 -0.37
C PHE A 50 -0.41 4.60 1.05
N ASP A 51 -0.26 5.78 1.65
CA ASP A 51 -0.84 6.08 2.96
C ASP A 51 -2.23 6.68 2.75
N GLY A 52 -3.26 6.00 3.25
CA GLY A 52 -4.65 6.44 3.14
C GLY A 52 -4.92 7.82 3.73
N GLY A 53 -4.12 8.25 4.73
CA GLY A 53 -4.23 9.58 5.34
C GLY A 53 -3.79 10.73 4.42
N GLY A 54 -2.87 10.46 3.48
CA GLY A 54 -2.32 11.45 2.56
C GLY A 54 -3.02 11.56 1.20
N LEU A 55 -4.04 10.74 0.95
CA LEU A 55 -4.75 10.70 -0.34
C LEU A 55 -5.91 11.69 -0.38
N ASP A 56 -6.17 12.23 -1.58
CA ASP A 56 -7.42 12.94 -1.84
C ASP A 56 -8.64 12.06 -1.47
N PRO A 57 -9.68 12.58 -0.78
CA PRO A 57 -10.81 11.77 -0.31
C PRO A 57 -11.63 11.08 -1.40
N ARG A 58 -11.60 11.54 -2.65
CA ARG A 58 -12.26 10.86 -3.78
C ARG A 58 -11.38 9.72 -4.27
N PHE A 59 -10.09 9.98 -4.43
CA PHE A 59 -9.12 8.97 -4.83
C PHE A 59 -9.01 7.83 -3.81
N ARG A 60 -9.00 8.16 -2.51
CA ARG A 60 -9.05 7.21 -1.40
C ARG A 60 -10.24 6.26 -1.53
N ARG A 61 -11.45 6.80 -1.76
CA ARG A 61 -12.66 5.99 -1.91
C ARG A 61 -12.61 5.04 -3.11
N THR A 62 -12.05 5.49 -4.23
CA THR A 62 -11.82 4.62 -5.40
C THR A 62 -10.89 3.47 -5.02
N MET A 63 -9.73 3.78 -4.42
CA MET A 63 -8.77 2.77 -4.00
C MET A 63 -9.34 1.80 -2.96
N GLU A 64 -10.09 2.29 -1.97
CA GLU A 64 -10.76 1.44 -0.97
C GLU A 64 -11.83 0.52 -1.57
N SER A 65 -12.49 0.94 -2.65
CA SER A 65 -13.52 0.14 -3.33
C SER A 65 -12.95 -1.00 -4.18
N GLU A 66 -11.71 -0.83 -4.63
CA GLU A 66 -10.99 -1.82 -5.43
C GLU A 66 -10.09 -2.72 -4.58
N ALA A 67 -9.71 -2.24 -3.39
CA ALA A 67 -8.80 -2.88 -2.47
C ALA A 67 -9.32 -4.21 -1.90
N ILE A 68 -8.44 -5.23 -1.92
CA ILE A 68 -8.66 -6.53 -1.30
C ILE A 68 -7.97 -6.54 0.06
N ALA A 69 -8.71 -6.83 1.13
CA ALA A 69 -8.14 -6.94 2.47
C ALA A 69 -7.24 -8.19 2.59
N LEU A 70 -6.06 -8.02 3.19
CA LEU A 70 -5.14 -9.10 3.55
C LEU A 70 -5.36 -9.56 4.99
#